data_AF-A0AAD5FNX0-F1
#
_entry.id   AF-A0AAD5FNX0-F1
#
_cell.length_a   1.000
_cell.length_b   1.000
_cell.length_c   1.000
_cell.angle_alpha   90.00
_cell.angle_beta   90.00
_cell.angle_gamma   90.00
#
_symmetry.space_group_name_H-M   'P 1'
#
loop_
_entity.id
_entity.type
_entity.pdbx_description
1 polymer ?
#
loop_
_entity_poly.entity_id
_entity_poly.type
_entity_poly.pdbx_seq_one_letter_code
_entity_poly.pdbx_strand_id
1 'polypeptide(L)'
;MACECVVVREFELQRQVLNALNAVLYEQLQFKGNECDYYNPMNSYTHQVLLRRTGIPISLSVLYMTLARKLGVVLEPVNFPNHFLLRWCQRRAR
;
A
#
# COMPACT_ATOMS: atom_id res chain seq x y z
N MET A 1 -2.53 -19.96 -12.41
CA MET A 1 -2.91 -18.83 -13.29
C MET A 1 -2.12 -17.61 -12.86
N ALA A 2 -0.95 -17.40 -13.46
CA ALA A 2 -0.17 -16.19 -13.22
C ALA A 2 -0.89 -15.04 -13.93
N CYS A 3 -1.41 -14.09 -13.16
CA CYS A 3 -1.86 -12.82 -13.70
C CYS A 3 -0.60 -12.13 -14.25
N GLU A 4 -0.45 -12.03 -15.57
CA GLU A 4 0.55 -11.17 -16.19
C GLU A 4 0.33 -9.77 -15.64
N CYS A 5 1.14 -9.38 -14.65
CA CYS A 5 1.06 -8.06 -14.08
C CYS A 5 1.52 -7.10 -15.17
N VAL A 6 0.56 -6.41 -15.80
CA VAL A 6 0.84 -5.31 -16.71
C VAL A 6 1.58 -4.25 -15.89
N VAL A 7 2.91 -4.20 -16.02
CA VAL A 7 3.72 -3.19 -15.36
C VAL A 7 3.64 -1.92 -16.18
N VAL A 8 3.16 -0.84 -15.57
CA VAL A 8 3.20 0.49 -16.17
C VAL A 8 4.67 0.89 -16.28
N ARG A 9 5.19 1.08 -17.51
CA ARG A 9 6.60 1.43 -17.72
C ARG A 9 6.89 2.92 -17.58
N GLU A 10 5.88 3.76 -17.80
CA GLU A 10 6.01 5.21 -17.75
C GLU A 10 6.00 5.71 -16.31
N PHE A 11 7.08 6.39 -15.93
CA PHE A 11 7.29 6.87 -14.57
C PHE A 11 6.21 7.87 -14.10
N GLU A 12 5.80 8.81 -14.95
CA GLU A 12 4.78 9.78 -14.57
C GLU A 12 3.41 9.11 -14.38
N LEU A 13 3.08 8.10 -15.20
CA LEU A 13 1.84 7.35 -15.03
C LEU A 13 1.84 6.54 -13.72
N GLN A 14 2.98 5.93 -13.35
CA GLN A 14 3.13 5.30 -12.03
C GLN A 14 2.90 6.31 -10.89
N ARG A 15 3.44 7.53 -11.02
CA ARG A 15 3.23 8.61 -10.03
C ARG A 15 1.76 8.97 -9.89
N GLN A 16 1.06 9.12 -11.01
CA GLN A 16 -0.38 9.40 -11.03
C GLN A 16 -1.18 8.30 -10.34
N VAL A 17 -0.85 7.02 -10.58
CA VAL A 17 -1.47 5.89 -9.90
C VAL A 17 -1.26 5.95 -8.38
N LEU A 18 -0.04 6.24 -7.91
CA LEU A 18 0.24 6.37 -6.48
C LEU A 18 -0.52 7.54 -5.84
N ASN A 19 -0.61 8.67 -6.54
CA ASN A 19 -1.39 9.83 -6.09
C ASN A 19 -2.88 9.49 -5.99
N ALA A 20 -3.43 8.79 -6.99
CA ALA A 20 -4.82 8.35 -6.98
C ALA A 20 -5.08 7.35 -5.84
N LEU A 21 -4.17 6.42 -5.58
CA LEU A 21 -4.27 5.51 -4.43
C LEU A 21 -4.28 6.27 -3.10
N ASN A 22 -3.45 7.29 -2.94
CA ASN A 22 -3.43 8.11 -1.72
C ASN A 22 -4.75 8.85 -1.53
N ALA A 23 -5.24 9.52 -2.58
CA ALA A 23 -6.52 10.23 -2.55
C ALA A 23 -7.68 9.29 -2.20
N VAL A 24 -7.76 8.12 -2.85
CA VAL A 24 -8.84 7.17 -2.59
C VAL A 24 -8.73 6.55 -1.20
N LEU A 25 -7.57 6.00 -0.82
CA LEU A 25 -7.45 5.25 0.43
C LEU A 25 -7.47 6.16 1.66
N TYR A 26 -6.73 7.27 1.63
CA TYR A 26 -6.52 8.08 2.82
C TYR A 26 -7.44 9.29 2.88
N GLU A 27 -7.76 9.94 1.75
CA GLU A 27 -8.62 11.13 1.76
C GLU A 27 -10.10 10.76 1.63
N GLN A 28 -10.48 9.85 0.74
CA GLN A 28 -11.89 9.50 0.52
C GLN A 28 -12.36 8.38 1.46
N LEU A 29 -11.61 7.28 1.53
CA LEU A 29 -11.98 6.13 2.34
C LEU A 29 -11.53 6.25 3.80
N GLN A 30 -10.61 7.16 4.11
CA GLN A 30 -10.17 7.44 5.48
C GLN A 30 -9.52 6.22 6.16
N PHE A 31 -8.74 5.43 5.41
CA PHE A 31 -7.89 4.41 6.01
C PHE A 31 -6.88 5.05 6.95
N LYS A 32 -6.70 4.50 8.16
CA LYS A 32 -5.80 5.09 9.16
C LYS A 32 -5.20 4.07 10.13
N GLY A 33 -4.14 4.52 10.81
CA GLY A 33 -3.55 3.80 11.94
C GLY A 33 -4.48 3.80 13.16
N ASN A 34 -4.37 2.79 14.01
CA ASN A 34 -4.97 2.80 15.35
C ASN A 34 -3.94 3.26 16.39
N GLU A 35 -3.88 4.55 16.66
CA GLU A 35 -2.93 5.13 17.62
C GLU A 35 -3.35 4.87 19.08
N CYS A 36 -4.66 4.82 19.34
CA CYS A 36 -5.19 4.63 20.69
C CYS A 36 -5.08 3.18 21.19
N ASP A 37 -5.14 2.21 20.27
CA ASP A 37 -5.11 0.78 20.59
C ASP A 37 -4.32 0.02 19.51
N TYR A 38 -3.01 0.30 19.47
CA TYR A 38 -2.10 -0.22 18.45
C TYR A 38 -2.05 -1.75 18.42
N TYR A 39 -2.01 -2.38 19.60
CA TYR A 39 -1.85 -3.83 19.77
C TYR A 39 -3.14 -4.63 19.60
N ASN A 40 -4.25 -3.99 19.26
CA ASN A 40 -5.49 -4.71 18.96
C ASN A 40 -5.27 -5.70 17.80
N PRO A 41 -5.52 -7.01 17.98
CA PRO A 41 -5.30 -8.00 16.93
C PRO A 41 -6.16 -7.74 15.68
N MET A 42 -7.30 -7.07 15.83
CA MET A 42 -8.16 -6.69 14.72
C MET A 42 -7.50 -5.69 13.76
N ASN A 43 -6.45 -4.99 14.19
CA ASN A 43 -5.68 -4.10 13.32
C ASN A 43 -4.76 -4.87 12.34
N SER A 44 -4.58 -6.17 12.56
CA SER A 44 -3.74 -7.05 11.72
C SER A 44 -4.56 -7.98 10.82
N TYR A 45 -5.82 -8.25 11.16
CA TYR A 45 -6.69 -9.09 10.34
C TYR A 45 -7.20 -8.34 9.10
N THR A 46 -6.78 -8.76 7.90
CA THR A 46 -7.09 -8.05 6.65
C THR A 46 -8.58 -7.78 6.45
N HIS A 47 -9.45 -8.74 6.78
CA HIS A 47 -10.90 -8.56 6.66
C HIS A 47 -11.42 -7.45 7.60
N GLN A 48 -10.88 -7.36 8.82
CA GLN A 48 -11.22 -6.29 9.77
C GLN A 48 -10.64 -4.94 9.35
N VAL A 49 -9.40 -4.92 8.83
CA VAL A 49 -8.77 -3.70 8.32
C VAL A 49 -9.60 -3.11 7.17
N LEU A 50 -10.13 -3.93 6.27
CA LEU A 50 -11.00 -3.48 5.18
C LEU A 50 -12.35 -2.94 5.68
N LEU A 51 -12.98 -3.62 6.64
CA LEU A 51 -14.28 -3.21 7.19
C LEU A 51 -14.17 -1.94 8.05
N ARG A 52 -13.20 -1.90 8.96
CA ARG A 52 -12.99 -0.81 9.94
C ARG A 52 -12.16 0.34 9.37
N ARG A 53 -11.53 0.13 8.21
CA ARG A 53 -10.56 1.04 7.58
C ARG A 53 -9.46 1.48 8.55
N THR A 54 -9.11 0.60 9.47
CA THR A 54 -8.20 0.87 10.58
C THR A 54 -7.27 -0.31 10.74
N GLY A 55 -5.96 -0.08 10.76
CA GLY A 55 -4.96 -1.15 10.83
C GLY A 55 -3.62 -0.70 11.40
N ILE A 56 -2.69 -1.64 11.56
CA ILE A 56 -1.29 -1.31 11.87
C ILE A 56 -0.52 -0.96 10.58
N PRO A 57 0.64 -0.27 10.67
CA PRO A 57 1.40 0.18 9.50
C PRO A 57 1.64 -0.93 8.47
N ILE A 58 2.12 -2.10 8.89
CA ILE A 58 2.39 -3.22 7.97
C ILE A 58 1.13 -3.72 7.24
N SER A 59 -0.01 -3.77 7.92
CA SER A 59 -1.27 -4.22 7.31
C SER A 59 -1.77 -3.23 6.27
N LEU A 60 -1.67 -1.93 6.56
CA LEU A 60 -2.00 -0.87 5.60
C LEU A 60 -1.03 -0.87 4.42
N SER A 61 0.27 -1.08 4.65
CA SER A 61 1.26 -1.21 3.59
C SER A 61 1.00 -2.42 2.69
N VAL A 62 0.60 -3.57 3.24
CA VAL A 62 0.25 -4.76 2.43
C VAL A 62 -0.97 -4.50 1.56
N LEU A 63 -2.00 -3.81 2.10
CA LEU A 63 -3.16 -3.38 1.33
C LEU A 63 -2.73 -2.45 0.17
N TYR A 64 -1.97 -1.40 0.50
CA TYR A 64 -1.50 -0.41 -0.45
C TYR A 64 -0.65 -1.04 -1.57
N MET A 65 0.34 -1.85 -1.21
CA MET A 65 1.21 -2.57 -2.13
C MET A 65 0.44 -3.54 -3.03
N THR A 66 -0.60 -4.20 -2.50
CA THR A 66 -1.42 -5.14 -3.27
C THR A 66 -2.25 -4.41 -4.32
N LEU A 67 -2.81 -3.24 -3.98
CA LEU A 67 -3.56 -2.40 -4.92
C LEU A 67 -2.63 -1.78 -5.97
N ALA A 68 -1.50 -1.21 -5.55
CA ALA A 68 -0.48 -0.66 -6.46
C ALA A 68 -0.03 -1.71 -7.49
N ARG A 69 0.27 -2.94 -7.04
CA ARG A 69 0.66 -4.04 -7.94
C ARG A 69 -0.42 -4.39 -8.95
N LYS A 70 -1.70 -4.41 -8.53
CA LYS A 70 -2.84 -4.65 -9.42
C LYS A 70 -3.03 -3.55 -10.47
N LEU A 71 -2.59 -2.33 -10.15
CA LEU A 71 -2.60 -1.17 -11.05
C LEU A 71 -1.28 -1.01 -11.82
N GLY A 72 -0.40 -2.01 -11.78
CA GLY A 72 0.85 -2.03 -12.55
C GLY A 72 2.01 -1.24 -11.93
N VAL A 73 1.91 -0.81 -10.68
CA VAL A 73 2.99 -0.16 -9.92
C VAL A 73 3.56 -1.14 -8.91
N VAL A 74 4.84 -1.50 -9.08
CA VAL A 74 5.53 -2.41 -8.17
C VAL A 74 6.21 -1.60 -7.07
N LEU A 75 5.88 -1.91 -5.82
CA LEU A 75 6.51 -1.36 -4.62
C LEU A 75 7.24 -2.48 -3.90
N GLU A 76 8.43 -2.19 -3.40
CA GLU A 76 9.26 -3.14 -2.67
C GLU A 76 9.08 -2.95 -1.17
N PRO A 77 8.81 -4.02 -0.41
CA PRO A 77 8.76 -3.93 1.05
C PRO A 77 10.17 -3.76 1.63
N VAL A 78 10.32 -2.85 2.58
CA VAL A 78 11.59 -2.57 3.27
C VAL A 78 11.37 -2.67 4.77
N ASN A 79 12.12 -3.57 5.42
CA ASN A 79 12.19 -3.65 6.86
C ASN A 79 13.08 -2.52 7.41
N PHE A 80 12.58 -1.77 8.39
CA PHE A 80 13.33 -0.71 9.07
C PHE A 80 13.08 -0.85 10.58
N PRO A 81 14.01 -0.47 11.47
CA PRO A 81 13.79 -0.60 12.91
C PRO A 81 12.45 0.02 13.34
N ASN A 82 11.59 -0.81 13.93
CA ASN A 82 10.23 -0.49 14.37
C ASN A 82 9.27 0.00 13.25
N HIS A 83 9.62 -0.11 11.97
CA HIS A 83 8.82 0.40 10.86
C HIS A 83 8.82 -0.55 9.65
N PHE A 84 7.75 -0.49 8.89
CA PHE A 84 7.65 -1.17 7.60
C PHE A 84 7.40 -0.11 6.53
N LEU A 85 8.29 -0.05 5.54
CA LEU A 85 8.26 0.97 4.50
C LEU A 85 8.01 0.31 3.14
N LEU A 86 7.41 1.08 2.23
CA LEU A 86 7.28 0.71 0.83
C LEU A 86 8.21 1.59 0.01
N ARG A 87 9.13 0.97 -0.72
CA ARG A 87 10.04 1.64 -1.65
C ARG A 87 9.47 1.60 -3.05
N TRP A 88 9.27 2.77 -3.64
CA TRP A 88 9.00 2.87 -5.08
C TRP A 88 10.33 2.92 -5.84
N CYS A 89 10.71 1.78 -6.43
CA CYS A 89 11.94 1.67 -7.20
C CYS A 89 11.81 2.34 -8.58
N GLN A 90 12.30 3.57 -8.66
CA GLN A 90 12.39 4.33 -9.90
C GLN A 90 13.58 3.82 -10.71
N ARG A 91 13.43 2.65 -11.34
CA ARG A 91 14.49 2.10 -12.17
C ARG A 91 14.61 2.96 -13.43
N ARG A 92 15.51 3.95 -13.43
CA ARG A 92 15.96 4.59 -14.67
C ARG A 92 16.49 3.47 -15.56
N ALA A 93 15.86 3.23 -16.71
CA ALA A 93 16.48 2.47 -17.77
C ALA A 93 17.83 3.15 -18.05
N ARG A 94 18.93 2.44 -17.80
CA ARG A 94 20.25 2.83 -18.32
C ARG A 94 20.28 2.45 -19.79
#